data_AF-A0AAE5VRA5-F1
#
_entry.id   AF-A0AAE5VRA5-F1
#
_cell.length_a   1.000
_cell.length_b   1.000
_cell.length_c   1.000
_cell.angle_alpha   90.00
_cell.angle_beta   90.00
_cell.angle_gamma   90.00
#
_symmetry.space_group_name_H-M   'P 1'
#
loop_
_entity.id
_entity.type
_entity.pdbx_description
1 polymer ?
#
loop_
_entity_poly.entity_id
_entity_poly.type
_entity_poly.pdbx_seq_one_letter_code
_entity_poly.pdbx_strand_id
1 'polypeptide(L)'
;MSENYGPYVQMGTLAERMAAHYQTDANLELGPHLSHYMEEVEVNIAAHSFDHVGFMNKIHDRLEKSVMATSSLRHNEFLHAVIAALQDRINRH
;
A
#
# COMPACT_ATOMS: atom_id res chain seq x y z
N MET A 1 -8.70 1.31 -23.04
CA MET A 1 -8.71 2.23 -21.88
C MET A 1 -7.49 1.88 -21.06
N SER A 2 -6.62 2.87 -20.81
CA SER A 2 -5.26 2.66 -20.32
C SER A 2 -5.23 1.99 -18.95
N GLU A 3 -4.80 0.72 -18.90
CA GLU A 3 -4.52 -0.04 -17.67
C GLU A 3 -3.52 0.67 -16.73
N ASN A 4 -2.79 1.66 -17.26
CA ASN A 4 -1.77 2.44 -16.55
C ASN A 4 -2.31 3.49 -15.55
N TYR A 5 -3.62 3.69 -15.44
CA TYR A 5 -4.23 4.66 -14.50
C TYR A 5 -5.31 4.04 -13.60
N GLY A 6 -5.27 2.72 -13.39
CA GLY A 6 -6.22 2.05 -12.51
C GLY A 6 -6.06 2.47 -11.05
N PRO A 7 -7.11 2.32 -10.21
CA PRO A 7 -7.06 2.61 -8.77
C PRO A 7 -5.85 1.97 -8.06
N TYR A 8 -5.42 0.78 -8.50
CA TYR A 8 -4.27 0.07 -7.91
C TYR A 8 -2.94 0.82 -8.12
N VAL A 9 -2.80 1.53 -9.25
CA VAL A 9 -1.62 2.34 -9.54
C VAL A 9 -1.55 3.53 -8.58
N GLN A 10 -2.71 4.15 -8.31
CA GLN A 10 -2.83 5.26 -7.38
C GLN A 10 -2.49 4.81 -5.95
N MET A 11 -3.03 3.66 -5.51
CA MET A 11 -2.74 3.13 -4.18
C MET A 11 -1.30 2.65 -4.00
N GLY A 12 -0.67 2.11 -5.05
CA GLY A 12 0.76 1.81 -5.02
C GLY A 12 1.61 3.07 -4.87
N THR A 13 1.30 4.12 -5.62
CA THR A 13 2.01 5.41 -5.49
C THR A 13 1.75 6.09 -4.15
N LEU A 14 0.55 5.97 -3.58
CA LEU A 14 0.25 6.48 -2.25
C LEU A 14 1.11 5.79 -1.18
N ALA A 15 1.21 4.45 -1.22
CA ALA A 15 2.06 3.69 -0.31
C ALA A 15 3.53 4.12 -0.41
N GLU A 16 4.07 4.25 -1.63
CA GLU A 16 5.46 4.71 -1.86
C GLU A 16 5.69 6.13 -1.29
N ARG A 17 4.73 7.04 -1.47
CA ARG A 17 4.80 8.40 -0.91
C ARG A 17 4.73 8.40 0.62
N MET A 18 3.85 7.60 1.19
CA MET A 18 3.72 7.46 2.63
C MET A 18 4.97 6.81 3.24
N ALA A 19 5.58 5.83 2.57
CA ALA A 19 6.85 5.24 2.95
C ALA A 19 7.99 6.27 2.92
N ALA A 20 8.05 7.11 1.89
CA ALA A 20 9.02 8.20 1.80
C ALA A 20 8.80 9.23 2.93
N HIS A 21 7.56 9.59 3.24
CA HIS A 21 7.22 10.48 4.34
C HIS A 21 7.61 9.90 5.70
N TYR A 22 7.31 8.61 5.93
CA TYR A 22 7.70 7.88 7.14
C TYR A 22 9.21 7.75 7.28
N GLN A 23 9.94 7.62 6.17
CA GLN A 23 11.41 7.65 6.18
C GLN A 23 11.94 9.04 6.60
N THR A 24 11.34 10.12 6.10
CA THR A 24 11.83 11.48 6.37
C THR A 24 11.46 11.99 7.76
N ASP A 25 10.30 11.60 8.29
CA ASP A 25 9.83 12.03 9.60
C ASP A 25 10.01 10.93 10.65
N ALA A 26 11.03 11.11 11.49
CA ALA A 26 11.36 10.17 12.55
C ALA A 26 10.31 10.11 13.68
N ASN A 27 9.49 11.16 13.84
CA ASN A 27 8.44 11.23 14.87
C ASN A 27 7.14 10.54 14.43
N LEU A 28 7.06 10.17 13.16
CA LEU A 28 5.86 9.58 12.60
C LEU A 28 5.75 8.13 13.06
N GLU A 29 4.62 7.79 13.66
CA GLU A 29 4.37 6.46 14.21
C GLU A 29 3.84 5.51 13.12
N LEU A 30 4.37 4.29 13.09
CA LEU A 30 4.01 3.28 12.08
C LEU A 30 2.51 2.94 12.12
N GLY A 31 1.94 2.74 13.31
CA GLY A 31 0.56 2.27 13.49
C GLY A 31 -0.50 3.22 12.91
N PRO A 32 -0.54 4.50 13.32
CA PRO A 32 -1.46 5.49 12.75
C PRO A 32 -1.26 5.70 11.25
N HIS A 33 0.00 5.70 10.80
CA HIS A 33 0.33 5.91 9.39
C HIS A 33 -0.11 4.74 8.51
N LEU A 34 0.09 3.50 8.97
CA LEU A 34 -0.41 2.30 8.32
C LEU A 34 -1.94 2.28 8.30
N SER A 35 -2.58 2.62 9.42
CA SER A 35 -4.04 2.65 9.53
C SER A 35 -4.64 3.63 8.51
N HIS A 36 -4.05 4.83 8.40
CA HIS A 36 -4.47 5.81 7.40
C HIS A 36 -4.37 5.28 5.98
N TYR A 37 -3.27 4.59 5.63
CA TYR A 37 -3.15 3.97 4.31
C TYR A 37 -4.24 2.92 4.06
N MET A 38 -4.50 2.04 5.04
CA MET A 38 -5.51 0.99 4.91
C MET A 38 -6.92 1.55 4.80
N GLU A 39 -7.24 2.66 5.47
CA GLU A 39 -8.51 3.35 5.31
C GLU A 39 -8.73 3.83 3.87
N GLU A 40 -7.70 4.40 3.23
CA GLU A 40 -7.76 4.81 1.82
C GLU A 40 -7.95 3.61 0.87
N VAL A 41 -7.35 2.45 1.20
CA VAL A 41 -7.56 1.19 0.47
C VAL A 41 -9.03 0.76 0.59
N GLU A 42 -9.60 0.77 1.79
CA GLU A 42 -11.00 0.39 2.02
C GLU A 42 -11.98 1.34 1.33
N VAL A 43 -11.72 2.65 1.32
CA VAL A 43 -12.54 3.63 0.57
C VAL A 43 -12.51 3.32 -0.93
N ASN A 44 -11.35 2.99 -1.48
CA ASN A 44 -11.22 2.63 -2.90
C ASN A 44 -11.95 1.33 -3.23
N ILE A 45 -11.84 0.32 -2.37
CA ILE A 45 -12.56 -0.96 -2.45
C ILE A 45 -14.08 -0.73 -2.41
N ALA A 46 -14.56 0.08 -1.47
CA ALA A 46 -15.98 0.39 -1.32
C ALA A 46 -16.55 1.21 -2.50
N ALA A 47 -15.73 2.09 -3.08
CA ALA A 47 -16.12 2.93 -4.22
C ALA A 47 -16.16 2.15 -5.54
N HIS A 48 -15.45 1.02 -5.66
CA HIS A 48 -15.35 0.26 -6.90
C HIS A 48 -15.96 -1.14 -6.76
N SER A 49 -16.94 -1.45 -7.60
CA SER A 49 -17.58 -2.78 -7.70
C SER A 49 -16.72 -3.81 -8.46
N PHE A 50 -15.40 -3.70 -8.42
CA PHE A 50 -14.47 -4.59 -9.14
C PHE A 50 -13.90 -5.67 -8.21
N ASP A 51 -13.17 -6.63 -8.76
CA ASP A 51 -12.40 -7.65 -8.03
C ASP A 51 -11.49 -7.03 -6.96
N HIS A 52 -11.96 -7.05 -5.71
CA HIS A 52 -11.27 -6.47 -4.54
C HIS A 52 -9.97 -7.22 -4.23
N VAL A 53 -9.96 -8.54 -4.39
CA VAL A 53 -8.80 -9.39 -4.16
C VAL A 53 -7.74 -9.13 -5.23
N GLY A 54 -8.14 -9.12 -6.51
CA GLY A 54 -7.23 -8.79 -7.62
C GLY A 54 -6.68 -7.36 -7.53
N PHE A 55 -7.46 -6.41 -7.04
CA PHE A 55 -7.00 -5.05 -6.76
C PHE A 55 -5.90 -5.02 -5.68
N MET A 56 -6.15 -5.65 -4.52
CA MET A 56 -5.18 -5.70 -3.43
C MET A 56 -3.91 -6.47 -3.83
N ASN A 57 -4.03 -7.58 -4.56
CA ASN A 57 -2.88 -8.34 -5.08
C ASN A 57 -2.00 -7.49 -6.01
N LYS A 58 -2.59 -6.69 -6.89
CA LYS A 58 -1.81 -5.79 -7.77
C LYS A 58 -1.04 -4.72 -7.00
N ILE A 59 -1.60 -4.24 -5.89
CA ILE A 59 -0.89 -3.31 -4.99
C ILE A 59 0.25 -4.06 -4.32
N HIS A 60 -0.03 -5.22 -3.71
CA HIS A 60 0.94 -6.07 -3.03
C HIS A 60 2.17 -6.35 -3.92
N ASP A 61 1.96 -6.90 -5.13
CA ASP A 61 3.04 -7.24 -6.08
C ASP A 61 3.91 -6.04 -6.46
N ARG A 62 3.32 -4.84 -6.52
CA ARG A 62 4.05 -3.61 -6.80
C ARG A 62 4.92 -3.20 -5.61
N LEU A 63 4.38 -3.27 -4.40
CA LEU A 63 5.11 -2.88 -3.20
C LEU A 63 6.26 -3.83 -2.90
N GLU A 64 6.09 -5.14 -3.13
CA GLU A 64 7.20 -6.10 -3.04
C GLU A 64 8.36 -5.72 -3.96
N LYS A 65 8.07 -5.35 -5.22
CA LYS A 65 9.10 -4.87 -6.16
C LYS A 65 9.76 -3.58 -5.67
N SER A 66 9.00 -2.69 -5.04
CA SER A 66 9.53 -1.45 -4.48
C SER A 66 10.49 -1.71 -3.31
N VAL A 67 10.13 -2.62 -2.40
CA VAL A 67 10.99 -3.06 -1.29
C VAL A 67 12.30 -3.65 -1.81
N MET A 68 12.25 -4.49 -2.85
CA MET A 68 13.46 -5.06 -3.46
C MET A 68 14.37 -4.01 -4.12
N ALA A 69 13.82 -2.86 -4.50
CA ALA A 69 14.54 -1.79 -5.19
C ALA A 69 15.21 -0.78 -4.24
N THR A 70 14.85 -0.77 -2.95
CA THR A 70 15.33 0.24 -1.98
C THR A 70 16.02 -0.40 -0.77
N SER A 71 17.14 0.18 -0.33
CA SER A 71 17.92 -0.29 0.83
C SER A 71 17.55 0.44 2.14
N SER A 72 16.52 1.28 2.12
CA SER A 72 16.11 2.08 3.28
C SER A 72 15.32 1.22 4.28
N LEU A 73 15.89 0.99 5.46
CA LEU A 73 15.27 0.19 6.54
C LEU A 73 13.90 0.74 6.96
N ARG A 74 13.79 2.05 7.16
CA ARG A 74 12.55 2.70 7.63
C ARG A 74 11.47 2.73 6.53
N HIS A 75 11.87 2.95 5.28
CA HIS A 75 10.96 2.85 4.15
C HIS A 75 10.41 1.43 4.00
N ASN A 76 11.30 0.44 4.08
CA ASN A 76 10.93 -0.97 3.96
C ASN A 76 10.08 -1.43 5.15
N GLU A 77 10.32 -0.93 6.36
CA GLU A 77 9.46 -1.20 7.52
C GLU A 77 8.00 -0.83 7.23
N PHE A 78 7.76 0.38 6.71
CA PHE A 78 6.41 0.80 6.35
C PHE A 78 5.82 -0.05 5.23
N LEU A 79 6.57 -0.27 4.14
CA LEU A 79 6.07 -1.06 3.01
C LEU A 79 5.78 -2.51 3.41
N HIS A 80 6.62 -3.14 4.22
CA HIS A 80 6.37 -4.48 4.74
C HIS A 80 5.12 -4.53 5.61
N ALA A 81 4.89 -3.52 6.45
CA ALA A 81 3.68 -3.44 7.26
C ALA A 81 2.42 -3.30 6.39
N VAL A 82 2.49 -2.52 5.31
CA VAL A 82 1.41 -2.40 4.31
C VAL A 82 1.17 -3.72 3.59
N ILE A 83 2.22 -4.38 3.11
CA ILE A 83 2.15 -5.70 2.43
C ILE A 83 1.47 -6.72 3.35
N ALA A 84 1.89 -6.80 4.61
CA ALA A 84 1.29 -7.71 5.59
C ALA A 84 -0.18 -7.39 5.85
N ALA A 85 -0.54 -6.12 6.02
CA ALA A 85 -1.92 -5.70 6.24
C ALA A 85 -2.82 -5.99 5.03
N LEU A 86 -2.32 -5.78 3.81
CA LEU A 86 -3.02 -6.14 2.58
C LEU A 86 -3.22 -7.66 2.48
N GLN A 87 -2.19 -8.45 2.77
CA GLN A 87 -2.28 -9.91 2.74
C GLN A 87 -3.29 -10.43 3.77
N ASP A 88 -3.28 -9.90 5.00
CA ASP A 88 -4.26 -10.22 6.03
C ASP A 88 -5.68 -9.85 5.58
N ARG A 89 -5.84 -8.73 4.87
CA ARG A 89 -7.13 -8.29 4.36
C ARG A 89 -7.62 -9.18 3.21
N ILE A 90 -6.73 -9.56 2.29
CA ILE A 90 -7.00 -10.51 1.21
C ILE A 90 -7.47 -11.86 1.78
N ASN A 91 -6.78 -12.38 2.81
CA ASN A 91 -7.13 -13.66 3.43
C ASN A 91 -8.48 -13.67 4.16
N ARG A 92 -9.04 -12.48 4.47
CA ARG A 92 -10.34 -12.32 5.13
C ARG A 92 -11.51 -12.14 4.16
N HIS A 93 -11.23 -11.97 2.86
CA HIS A 93 -12.24 -11.91 1.79
C HIS A 93 -12.39 -13.29 1.13
#